data_AF-A0AAW3TNB0-F1
#
_entry.id   AF-A0AAW3TNB0-F1
#
_cell.length_a   1.000
_cell.length_b   1.000
_cell.length_c   1.000
_cell.angle_alpha   90.00
_cell.angle_beta   90.00
_cell.angle_gamma   90.00
#
_symmetry.space_group_name_H-M   'P 1'
#
loop_
_entity.id
_entity.type
_entity.pdbx_description
1 polymer ?
#
loop_
_entity_poly.entity_id
_entity_poly.type
_entity_poly.pdbx_seq_one_letter_code
_entity_poly.pdbx_strand_id
1 'polypeptide(L)'
;MNHDATRTDIPADGAILGYGPMLPLVAAGIGAWLLPPPWPFWATHLGIIWGALILAFIAGVRRGFGFGNPGASKPVEIATCIAYFTLAGLALVVEQASTALLLLLVGYVAAGFLDRRAAIAGNAPAYFAALRLRQLLIGAAGIAALFARAVIA
;
A
#
# COMPACT_ATOMS: atom_id res chain seq x y z
N MET A 1 24.69 11.10 -5.10
CA MET A 1 23.61 10.13 -4.81
C MET A 1 23.06 10.43 -3.43
N ASN A 2 21.73 10.42 -3.26
CA ASN A 2 21.11 10.59 -1.94
C ASN A 2 21.63 9.49 -0.99
N HIS A 3 22.13 9.88 0.18
CA HIS A 3 22.67 8.96 1.20
C HIS A 3 21.66 7.84 1.54
N ASP A 4 20.37 8.15 1.49
CA ASP A 4 19.30 7.22 1.86
C ASP A 4 19.01 6.13 0.84
N ALA A 5 19.47 6.25 -0.41
CA ALA A 5 19.20 5.22 -1.42
C ALA A 5 19.86 3.88 -1.06
N THR A 6 21.03 3.93 -0.44
CA THR A 6 21.86 2.77 -0.07
C THR A 6 21.75 2.41 1.42
N ARG A 7 21.06 3.24 2.22
CA ARG A 7 20.89 3.04 3.66
C ARG A 7 20.03 1.80 3.93
N THR A 8 20.52 0.90 4.78
CA THR A 8 19.85 -0.37 5.10
C THR A 8 19.02 -0.32 6.38
N ASP A 9 19.41 0.52 7.34
CA ASP A 9 18.61 0.80 8.52
C ASP A 9 17.44 1.74 8.16
N ILE A 10 16.31 1.54 8.83
CA ILE A 10 15.09 2.31 8.55
C ILE A 10 15.24 3.67 9.26
N PRO A 11 15.28 4.80 8.53
CA PRO A 11 15.37 6.11 9.15
C PRO A 11 14.08 6.41 9.93
N ALA A 12 14.16 7.23 10.97
CA ALA A 12 13.05 7.42 11.92
C ALA A 12 11.79 8.00 11.23
N ASP A 13 11.97 8.98 10.36
CA ASP A 13 10.93 9.53 9.50
C ASP A 13 10.37 8.48 8.53
N GLY A 14 11.22 7.63 7.95
CA GLY A 14 10.81 6.48 7.13
C GLY A 14 9.98 5.45 7.90
N ALA A 15 10.25 5.24 9.19
CA ALA A 15 9.43 4.39 10.05
C ALA A 15 8.07 5.03 10.34
N ILE A 16 8.05 6.31 10.72
CA ILE A 16 6.82 7.06 11.04
C ILE A 16 5.92 7.16 9.81
N LEU A 17 6.47 7.62 8.68
CA LEU A 17 5.74 7.77 7.42
C LEU A 17 5.50 6.43 6.72
N GLY A 18 6.24 5.38 7.10
CA GLY A 18 5.97 4.03 6.66
C GLY A 18 4.73 3.45 7.34
N TYR A 19 4.76 3.35 8.66
CA TYR A 19 3.71 2.67 9.43
C TYR A 19 2.50 3.55 9.73
N GLY A 20 2.68 4.86 9.92
CA GLY A 20 1.61 5.80 10.25
C GLY A 20 0.42 5.74 9.29
N PRO A 21 0.64 5.79 7.96
CA PRO A 21 -0.44 5.69 6.99
C PRO A 21 -1.16 4.33 6.94
N MET A 22 -0.64 3.29 7.60
CA MET A 22 -1.36 2.01 7.72
C MET A 22 -2.41 2.06 8.85
N LEU A 23 -2.22 2.93 9.85
CA LEU A 23 -3.10 3.01 11.02
C LEU A 23 -4.56 3.30 10.68
N PRO A 24 -4.89 4.21 9.73
CA PRO A 24 -6.28 4.43 9.33
C PRO A 24 -6.96 3.18 8.74
N LEU A 25 -6.22 2.32 8.04
CA LEU A 25 -6.77 1.05 7.51
C LEU A 25 -7.05 0.05 8.63
N VAL A 26 -6.15 -0.05 9.61
CA VAL A 26 -6.35 -0.89 10.79
C VAL A 26 -7.55 -0.39 11.60
N ALA A 27 -7.63 0.92 11.84
CA ALA A 27 -8.73 1.55 12.56
C ALA A 27 -10.07 1.37 11.82
N ALA A 28 -10.10 1.51 10.50
CA ALA A 28 -11.28 1.25 9.68
C ALA A 28 -11.71 -0.23 9.77
N GLY A 29 -10.77 -1.17 9.66
CA GLY A 29 -11.04 -2.59 9.83
C GLY A 29 -11.67 -2.90 11.20
N ILE A 30 -11.08 -2.42 12.29
CA ILE A 30 -11.62 -2.59 13.64
C ILE A 30 -13.00 -1.93 13.78
N GLY A 31 -13.14 -0.69 13.31
CA GLY A 31 -14.37 0.09 13.41
C GLY A 31 -15.55 -0.56 12.68
N ALA A 32 -15.30 -1.21 11.53
CA ALA A 32 -16.36 -1.88 10.78
C ALA A 32 -16.96 -3.11 11.48
N TRP A 33 -16.23 -3.70 12.42
CA TRP A 33 -16.68 -4.84 13.22
C TRP A 33 -17.26 -4.43 14.57
N LEU A 34 -16.69 -3.41 15.22
CA LEU A 34 -17.03 -3.09 16.61
C LEU A 34 -18.04 -1.95 16.78
N LEU A 35 -18.19 -1.07 15.79
CA LEU A 35 -19.08 0.09 15.91
C LEU A 35 -20.47 -0.20 15.32
N PRO A 36 -21.53 0.38 15.90
CA PRO A 36 -22.89 0.22 15.39
C PRO A 36 -23.10 0.95 14.05
N PRO A 37 -24.20 0.70 13.33
CA PRO A 37 -24.60 1.55 12.20
C PRO A 37 -24.64 3.04 12.61
N PRO A 38 -24.22 3.98 11.74
CA PRO A 38 -23.80 3.82 10.33
C PRO A 38 -22.29 3.60 10.14
N TRP A 39 -21.53 3.36 11.21
CA TRP A 39 -20.06 3.37 11.16
C TRP A 39 -19.42 2.33 10.23
N PRO A 40 -19.93 1.08 10.10
CA PRO A 40 -19.35 0.12 9.15
C PRO A 40 -19.37 0.59 7.69
N PHE A 41 -20.40 1.33 7.28
CA PHE A 41 -20.50 1.92 5.95
C PHE A 41 -19.36 2.93 5.72
N TRP A 42 -19.19 3.87 6.65
CA TRP A 42 -18.16 4.91 6.54
C TRP A 42 -16.75 4.35 6.68
N ALA A 43 -16.53 3.41 7.60
CA ALA A 43 -15.26 2.72 7.76
C ALA A 43 -14.84 2.03 6.46
N THR A 44 -15.78 1.37 5.78
CA THR A 44 -15.52 0.71 4.49
C THR A 44 -15.17 1.72 3.39
N HIS A 45 -15.98 2.76 3.20
CA HIS A 45 -15.75 3.75 2.12
C HIS A 45 -14.46 4.56 2.34
N LEU A 46 -14.25 5.05 3.56
CA LEU A 46 -13.04 5.77 3.91
C LEU A 46 -11.80 4.86 3.83
N GLY A 47 -11.94 3.59 4.22
CA GLY A 47 -10.89 2.58 4.08
C GLY A 47 -10.50 2.32 2.62
N ILE A 48 -11.48 2.24 1.70
CA ILE A 48 -11.22 2.11 0.26
C ILE A 48 -10.49 3.34 -0.27
N ILE A 49 -11.01 4.54 0.01
CA ILE A 49 -10.43 5.81 -0.44
C ILE A 49 -8.99 5.92 0.06
N TRP A 50 -8.78 5.75 1.37
CA TRP A 50 -7.46 5.85 1.97
C TRP A 50 -6.51 4.77 1.45
N GLY A 51 -6.99 3.52 1.33
CA GLY A 51 -6.22 2.40 0.81
C GLY A 51 -5.72 2.67 -0.61
N ALA A 52 -6.59 3.19 -1.48
CA ALA A 52 -6.27 3.57 -2.85
C ALA A 52 -5.27 4.74 -2.91
N LEU A 53 -5.47 5.79 -2.10
CA LEU A 53 -4.55 6.93 -2.05
C LEU A 53 -3.12 6.49 -1.70
N ILE A 54 -2.99 5.61 -0.71
CA ILE A 54 -1.69 5.08 -0.28
C ILE A 54 -1.09 4.17 -1.35
N LEU A 55 -1.87 3.30 -1.99
CA LEU A 55 -1.35 2.44 -3.06
C LEU A 55 -0.89 3.26 -4.28
N ALA A 56 -1.64 4.29 -4.66
CA ALA A 56 -1.26 5.23 -5.71
C ALA A 56 0.00 6.04 -5.34
N PHE A 57 0.11 6.48 -4.08
CA PHE A 57 1.33 7.12 -3.58
C PHE A 57 2.54 6.18 -3.68
N ILE A 58 2.41 4.91 -3.29
CA ILE A 58 3.48 3.91 -3.39
C ILE A 58 3.90 3.69 -4.85
N ALA A 59 2.95 3.64 -5.78
CA ALA A 59 3.22 3.60 -7.21
C ALA A 59 4.08 4.79 -7.64
N GLY A 60 3.70 5.99 -7.21
CA GLY A 60 4.46 7.22 -7.44
C GLY A 60 5.87 7.19 -6.86
N VAL A 61 6.05 6.72 -5.61
CA VAL A 61 7.37 6.58 -4.96
C VAL A 61 8.30 5.69 -5.77
N ARG A 62 7.78 4.56 -6.27
CA ARG A 62 8.55 3.63 -7.10
C ARG A 62 9.04 4.29 -8.39
N ARG A 63 8.15 4.97 -9.11
CA ARG A 63 8.51 5.71 -10.32
C ARG A 63 9.47 6.87 -10.02
N GLY A 64 9.24 7.55 -8.91
CA GLY A 64 10.03 8.66 -8.38
C GLY A 64 11.49 8.28 -8.16
N PHE A 65 11.73 7.13 -7.52
CA PHE A 65 13.07 6.62 -7.29
C PHE A 65 13.85 6.42 -8.60
N GLY A 66 13.20 5.89 -9.64
CA GLY A 66 13.80 5.70 -10.95
C GLY A 66 14.26 7.00 -11.62
N PHE A 67 13.59 8.14 -11.37
CA PHE A 67 14.05 9.45 -11.90
C PHE A 67 15.38 9.88 -11.29
N GLY A 68 15.57 9.64 -9.99
CA GLY A 68 16.80 9.99 -9.25
C GLY A 68 17.93 8.95 -9.38
N ASN A 69 17.62 7.76 -9.88
CA ASN A 69 18.57 6.67 -10.09
C ASN A 69 18.29 5.98 -11.44
N PRO A 70 18.94 6.43 -12.53
CA PRO A 70 18.70 5.87 -13.87
C PRO A 70 18.88 4.35 -13.96
N GLY A 71 19.80 3.77 -13.17
CA GLY A 71 20.01 2.31 -13.10
C GLY A 71 18.84 1.52 -12.52
N ALA A 72 17.92 2.20 -11.83
CA ALA A 72 16.70 1.64 -11.25
C ALA A 72 15.47 1.78 -12.17
N SER A 73 15.55 2.55 -13.27
CA SER A 73 14.43 2.77 -14.21
C SER A 73 14.20 1.58 -15.16
N LYS A 74 14.08 0.38 -14.61
CA LYS A 74 13.88 -0.85 -15.40
C LYS A 74 12.42 -0.96 -15.88
N PRO A 75 12.16 -1.59 -17.05
CA PRO A 75 10.79 -1.79 -17.56
C PRO A 75 9.86 -2.47 -16.57
N VAL A 76 10.38 -3.43 -15.79
CA VAL A 76 9.61 -4.13 -14.73
C VAL A 76 9.14 -3.19 -13.63
N GLU A 77 9.93 -2.17 -13.26
CA GLU A 77 9.53 -1.20 -12.23
C GLU A 77 8.45 -0.24 -12.74
N ILE A 78 8.51 0.12 -14.03
CA ILE A 78 7.46 0.90 -14.70
C ILE A 78 6.17 0.10 -14.79
N ALA A 79 6.22 -1.15 -15.25
CA ALA A 79 5.05 -2.03 -15.31
C ALA A 79 4.43 -2.24 -13.93
N THR A 80 5.26 -2.41 -12.89
CA THR A 80 4.79 -2.58 -11.52
C THR A 80 4.15 -1.30 -10.97
N CYS A 81 4.73 -0.13 -11.25
CA CYS A 81 4.13 1.16 -10.95
C CYS A 81 2.74 1.32 -11.62
N ILE A 82 2.64 1.01 -12.91
CA ILE A 82 1.36 1.07 -13.65
C ILE A 82 0.34 0.13 -13.00
N ALA A 83 0.73 -1.11 -12.68
CA ALA A 83 -0.15 -2.07 -12.02
C ALA A 83 -0.72 -1.53 -10.69
N TYR A 84 0.09 -0.85 -9.88
CA TYR A 84 -0.37 -0.27 -8.61
C TYR A 84 -1.34 0.88 -8.83
N PHE A 85 -1.05 1.78 -9.78
CA PHE A 85 -1.98 2.84 -10.15
C PHE A 85 -3.30 2.29 -10.68
N THR A 86 -3.24 1.25 -11.53
CA THR A 86 -4.44 0.61 -12.06
C THR A 86 -5.27 -0.03 -10.95
N LEU A 87 -4.66 -0.79 -10.04
CA LEU A 87 -5.38 -1.39 -8.92
C LEU A 87 -6.00 -0.33 -7.99
N ALA A 88 -5.26 0.73 -7.67
CA ALA A 88 -5.76 1.85 -6.86
C ALA A 88 -6.92 2.58 -7.56
N GLY A 89 -6.77 2.91 -8.84
CA GLY A 89 -7.80 3.60 -9.62
C GLY A 89 -9.05 2.76 -9.80
N LEU A 90 -8.90 1.46 -10.14
CA LEU A 90 -10.03 0.53 -10.25
C LEU A 90 -10.79 0.40 -8.92
N ALA A 91 -10.07 0.33 -7.79
CA ALA A 91 -10.71 0.27 -6.47
C ALA A 91 -11.56 1.51 -6.14
N LEU A 92 -11.29 2.67 -6.76
CA LEU A 92 -12.07 3.89 -6.55
C LEU A 92 -13.31 3.99 -7.43
N VAL A 93 -13.37 3.26 -8.55
CA VAL A 93 -14.46 3.37 -9.54
C VAL A 93 -15.39 2.17 -9.56
N VAL A 94 -14.96 1.03 -9.02
CA VAL A 94 -15.83 -0.15 -8.91
C VAL A 94 -16.86 0.08 -7.81
N GLU A 95 -18.14 -0.08 -8.16
CA GLU A 95 -19.27 0.16 -7.25
C GLU A 95 -19.32 -0.85 -6.10
N GLN A 96 -18.98 -2.11 -6.38
CA GLN A 96 -19.04 -3.18 -5.39
C GLN A 96 -17.87 -3.08 -4.40
N ALA A 97 -18.15 -2.72 -3.15
CA ALA A 97 -17.14 -2.52 -2.11
C ALA A 97 -16.24 -3.75 -1.88
N SER A 98 -16.79 -4.97 -1.91
CA SER A 98 -16.00 -6.19 -1.76
C SER A 98 -14.97 -6.36 -2.88
N THR A 99 -15.33 -6.02 -4.12
CA THR A 99 -14.41 -6.04 -5.26
C THR A 99 -13.34 -4.96 -5.13
N ALA A 100 -13.71 -3.74 -4.74
CA ALA A 100 -12.75 -2.66 -4.47
C ALA A 100 -11.72 -3.07 -3.39
N LEU A 101 -12.19 -3.65 -2.28
CA LEU A 101 -11.32 -4.14 -1.20
C LEU A 101 -10.43 -5.30 -1.64
N LEU A 102 -10.93 -6.21 -2.49
CA LEU A 102 -10.12 -7.29 -3.04
C LEU A 102 -8.98 -6.76 -3.94
N LEU A 103 -9.28 -5.78 -4.80
CA LEU A 103 -8.26 -5.11 -5.63
C LEU A 103 -7.18 -4.45 -4.78
N LEU A 104 -7.57 -3.76 -3.71
CA LEU A 104 -6.63 -3.16 -2.77
C LEU A 104 -5.82 -4.21 -2.01
N LEU A 105 -6.45 -5.30 -1.56
CA LEU A 105 -5.76 -6.38 -0.86
C LEU A 105 -4.67 -7.00 -1.75
N VAL A 106 -5.01 -7.31 -3.00
CA VAL A 106 -4.04 -7.79 -4.00
C VAL A 106 -2.93 -6.77 -4.21
N GLY A 107 -3.28 -5.49 -4.35
CA GLY A 107 -2.31 -4.40 -4.53
C GLY A 107 -1.31 -4.27 -3.38
N TYR A 108 -1.79 -4.32 -2.13
CA TYR A 108 -0.94 -4.21 -0.94
C TYR A 108 -0.03 -5.42 -0.76
N VAL A 109 -0.56 -6.63 -0.97
CA VAL A 109 0.23 -7.86 -0.89
C VAL A 109 1.30 -7.86 -1.99
N ALA A 110 0.91 -7.57 -3.24
CA ALA A 110 1.84 -7.48 -4.36
C ALA A 110 2.93 -6.42 -4.10
N ALA A 111 2.56 -5.23 -3.65
CA ALA A 111 3.50 -4.17 -3.29
C ALA A 111 4.45 -4.58 -2.16
N GLY A 112 3.97 -5.27 -1.12
CA GLY A 112 4.82 -5.76 -0.03
C GLY A 112 5.95 -6.66 -0.52
N PHE A 113 5.66 -7.58 -1.45
CA PHE A 113 6.65 -8.51 -1.98
C PHE A 113 7.52 -7.90 -3.09
N LEU A 114 6.91 -7.18 -4.03
CA LEU A 114 7.61 -6.64 -5.20
C LEU A 114 8.49 -5.44 -4.84
N ASP A 115 8.09 -4.57 -3.92
CA ASP A 115 8.95 -3.47 -3.45
C ASP A 115 10.15 -4.00 -2.67
N ARG A 116 9.93 -5.02 -1.83
CA ARG A 116 11.02 -5.69 -1.12
C ARG A 116 12.02 -6.31 -2.10
N ARG A 117 11.54 -6.99 -3.13
CA ARG A 117 12.39 -7.58 -4.19
C ARG A 117 13.17 -6.51 -4.95
N ALA A 118 12.52 -5.42 -5.33
CA ALA A 118 13.18 -4.30 -6.00
C ALA A 118 14.25 -3.66 -5.12
N ALA A 119 14.02 -3.51 -3.81
CA ALA A 119 15.01 -2.98 -2.88
C ALA A 119 16.24 -3.89 -2.79
N ILE A 120 16.05 -5.21 -2.69
CA ILE A 120 17.14 -6.20 -2.71
C ILE A 120 17.92 -6.14 -4.03
N ALA A 121 17.22 -5.87 -5.15
CA ALA A 121 17.82 -5.72 -6.47
C ALA A 121 18.42 -4.33 -6.76
N GLY A 122 18.40 -3.40 -5.79
CA GLY A 122 18.91 -2.04 -5.94
C GLY A 122 18.03 -1.10 -6.78
N ASN A 123 16.80 -1.49 -7.08
CA ASN A 123 15.84 -0.72 -7.88
C ASN A 123 14.88 0.14 -7.01
N ALA A 124 15.03 0.10 -5.70
CA ALA A 124 14.29 0.91 -4.72
C ALA A 124 15.21 1.22 -3.52
N PRO A 125 14.84 2.14 -2.61
CA PRO A 125 15.64 2.43 -1.41
C PRO A 125 15.96 1.16 -0.61
N ALA A 126 17.21 0.96 -0.21
CA ALA A 126 17.66 -0.31 0.36
C ALA A 126 16.91 -0.72 1.64
N TYR A 127 16.58 0.23 2.53
CA TYR A 127 15.82 -0.03 3.75
C TYR A 127 14.40 -0.57 3.50
N PHE A 128 13.84 -0.41 2.28
CA PHE A 128 12.57 -1.06 1.92
C PHE A 128 12.64 -2.59 1.98
N ALA A 129 13.83 -3.18 1.86
CA ALA A 129 14.00 -4.63 1.98
C ALA A 129 13.58 -5.16 3.36
N ALA A 130 13.73 -4.35 4.41
CA ALA A 130 13.32 -4.64 5.78
C ALA A 130 11.91 -4.11 6.10
N LEU A 131 11.54 -2.95 5.55
CA LEU A 131 10.31 -2.23 5.88
C LEU A 131 9.07 -2.74 5.12
N ARG A 132 9.14 -2.83 3.78
CA ARG A 132 7.96 -2.81 2.90
C ARG A 132 6.98 -3.95 3.13
N LEU A 133 7.49 -5.17 3.26
CA LEU A 133 6.63 -6.33 3.46
C LEU A 133 5.85 -6.20 4.77
N ARG A 134 6.52 -5.83 5.87
CA ARG A 134 5.87 -5.67 7.18
C ARG A 134 4.87 -4.53 7.17
N GLN A 135 5.27 -3.38 6.61
CA GLN A 135 4.44 -2.19 6.47
C GLN A 135 3.13 -2.52 5.74
N LEU A 136 3.22 -3.11 4.54
CA LEU A 136 2.04 -3.31 3.71
C LEU A 136 1.19 -4.49 4.14
N LEU A 137 1.75 -5.49 4.83
CA LEU A 137 0.95 -6.54 5.45
C LEU A 137 0.09 -6.02 6.62
N ILE A 138 0.54 -4.98 7.35
CA ILE A 138 -0.30 -4.33 8.38
C ILE A 138 -1.50 -3.63 7.72
N GLY A 139 -1.27 -2.86 6.65
CA GLY A 139 -2.36 -2.25 5.89
C GLY A 139 -3.30 -3.30 5.27
N ALA A 140 -2.73 -4.37 4.71
CA ALA A 140 -3.48 -5.48 4.13
C ALA A 140 -4.35 -6.19 5.17
N ALA A 141 -3.91 -6.32 6.43
CA ALA A 141 -4.73 -6.89 7.49
C ALA A 141 -5.99 -6.03 7.78
N GLY A 142 -5.85 -4.71 7.79
CA GLY A 142 -7.00 -3.79 7.92
C GLY A 142 -7.97 -3.91 6.73
N ILE A 143 -7.43 -3.95 5.51
CA ILE A 143 -8.24 -4.15 4.29
C ILE A 143 -8.93 -5.52 4.30
N ALA A 144 -8.25 -6.58 4.74
CA ALA A 144 -8.82 -7.92 4.85
C ALA A 144 -9.96 -7.98 5.87
N ALA A 145 -9.85 -7.26 6.99
CA ALA A 145 -10.93 -7.15 7.97
C ALA A 145 -12.17 -6.45 7.38
N LEU A 146 -11.96 -5.37 6.62
CA LEU A 146 -13.04 -4.70 5.87
C LEU A 146 -13.65 -5.63 4.81
N PHE A 147 -12.83 -6.35 4.06
CA PHE A 147 -13.27 -7.29 3.03
C PHE A 147 -14.14 -8.40 3.63
N ALA A 148 -13.66 -9.03 4.71
CA ALA A 148 -14.41 -10.06 5.42
C ALA A 148 -15.76 -9.52 5.92
N ARG A 149 -15.79 -8.30 6.47
CA ARG A 149 -17.03 -7.65 6.90
C ARG A 149 -17.99 -7.45 5.72
N ALA A 150 -17.50 -6.97 4.58
CA ALA A 150 -18.31 -6.67 3.40
C ALA A 150 -18.88 -7.92 2.69
N VAL A 151 -18.28 -9.08 2.89
CA VAL A 151 -18.75 -10.36 2.31
C VAL A 151 -19.76 -11.08 3.21
N ILE A 152 -19.67 -10.86 4.53
CA ILE A 152 -20.52 -11.53 5.53
C ILE A 152 -21.73 -10.67 5.93
N ALA A 153 -21.68 -9.34 5.70
CA ALA A 153 -22.79 -8.40 5.92
C ALA A 153 -23.94 -8.62 4.94
#